data_AF-A0A485KD72-F1
#
_entry.id   AF-A0A485KD72-F1
#
_cell.length_a   1.000
_cell.length_b   1.000
_cell.length_c   1.000
_cell.angle_alpha   90.00
_cell.angle_beta   90.00
_cell.angle_gamma   90.00
#
_symmetry.space_group_name_H-M   'P 1'
#
loop_
_entity.id
_entity.type
_entity.pdbx_description
1 polymer ?
#
loop_
_entity_poly.entity_id
_entity_poly.type
_entity_poly.pdbx_seq_one_letter_code
_entity_poly.pdbx_strand_id
1 'polypeptide(L)'
;MVYLDSPAGVGFSKPLLNASDYNNDVTTARIFEFLGVFFDKYPSYQRRPFYVTGESYNGFYIPYLVHLMVTKPNPIVPLAGFVIGNAYTDRHIDGKAYYDWIYSHALISSETYRALLDHCGDQVSECASESIVCSSACQAALNEAHDSVDMAAMNQFFIYSDVCLLKNRQNKFYPYHRIRAGWRGTIGPCADTFTQSYLRLPEVQVAIHVQGELVEWSQCAEAVQNMYMDSQSALPKYPIILNASLKVLIYSGDADSNTNFIGTERWLTTEGLKLGVTTPWQSWFGPDKQLAGYTQGYRGLNFTTIKGAGHMVPAIRPLHALYMIECFIHGDDACNGKFDYPKDNLEYVSGVGDFVTTAAITTGEWLALVLPFVVALLVISSYAWFKDDLCFFNKA
;
A
#
# COMPACT_ATOMS: atom_id res chain seq x y z
N MET A 1 -0.44 -15.13 6.20
CA MET A 1 -1.36 -14.30 5.38
C MET A 1 -1.64 -15.04 4.08
N VAL A 2 -2.80 -14.81 3.46
CA VAL A 2 -3.17 -15.36 2.13
C VAL A 2 -3.50 -14.17 1.24
N TYR A 3 -2.84 -14.08 0.08
CA TYR A 3 -3.14 -13.09 -0.96
C TYR A 3 -3.96 -13.78 -2.05
N LEU A 4 -5.11 -13.21 -2.39
CA LEU A 4 -6.05 -13.78 -3.33
C LEU A 4 -6.23 -12.84 -4.52
N ASP A 5 -5.83 -13.28 -5.71
CA ASP A 5 -6.18 -12.62 -6.96
C ASP A 5 -7.67 -12.86 -7.24
N SER A 6 -8.48 -11.81 -7.16
CA SER A 6 -9.93 -11.88 -7.38
C SER A 6 -10.45 -10.56 -7.96
N PRO A 7 -11.47 -10.59 -8.84
CA PRO A 7 -12.19 -11.77 -9.38
C PRO A 7 -11.40 -12.52 -10.48
N ALA A 8 -11.99 -13.59 -11.03
CA ALA A 8 -11.44 -14.30 -12.17
C ALA A 8 -11.16 -13.35 -13.35
N GLY A 9 -10.00 -13.45 -13.97
CA GLY A 9 -9.45 -12.52 -14.95
C GLY A 9 -8.29 -11.67 -14.37
N VAL A 10 -8.30 -11.39 -13.07
CA VAL A 10 -7.27 -10.60 -12.36
C VAL A 10 -6.01 -11.44 -12.12
N GLY A 11 -4.84 -10.83 -12.39
CA GLY A 11 -3.55 -11.45 -12.11
C GLY A 11 -3.42 -12.86 -12.68
N PHE A 12 -3.16 -13.82 -11.80
CA PHE A 12 -3.05 -15.25 -12.12
C PHE A 12 -4.39 -15.99 -12.07
N SER A 13 -5.45 -15.38 -11.55
CA SER A 13 -6.79 -15.96 -11.56
C SER A 13 -7.37 -15.88 -12.97
N LYS A 14 -7.49 -17.02 -13.65
CA LYS A 14 -8.00 -17.17 -15.02
C LYS A 14 -9.16 -18.19 -15.06
N PRO A 15 -10.01 -18.17 -16.09
CA PRO A 15 -10.04 -17.26 -17.25
C PRO A 15 -10.75 -15.93 -16.96
N LEU A 16 -10.76 -15.04 -17.96
CA LEU A 16 -11.72 -13.93 -18.02
C LEU A 16 -13.13 -14.52 -18.23
N LEU A 17 -14.13 -13.98 -17.54
CA LEU A 17 -15.53 -14.42 -17.57
C LEU A 17 -16.40 -13.48 -18.40
N ASN A 18 -17.71 -13.77 -18.46
CA ASN A 18 -18.67 -12.92 -19.12
C ASN A 18 -18.95 -11.66 -18.27
N ALA A 19 -19.32 -10.57 -18.92
CA ALA A 19 -19.63 -9.29 -18.24
C ALA A 19 -20.66 -9.43 -17.11
N SER A 20 -21.65 -10.32 -17.26
CA SER A 20 -22.67 -10.58 -16.23
C SER A 20 -22.11 -11.13 -14.92
N ASP A 21 -20.90 -11.71 -14.93
CA ASP A 21 -20.25 -12.28 -13.75
C ASP A 21 -19.42 -11.25 -12.97
N TYR A 22 -19.23 -10.05 -13.51
CA TYR A 22 -18.45 -8.98 -12.88
C TYR A 22 -19.35 -8.02 -12.12
N ASN A 23 -19.73 -8.40 -10.91
CA ASN A 23 -20.48 -7.55 -9.97
C ASN A 23 -20.18 -7.96 -8.52
N ASN A 24 -20.50 -7.10 -7.55
CA ASN A 24 -20.14 -7.34 -6.14
C ASN A 24 -20.73 -8.63 -5.56
N ASP A 25 -21.95 -9.02 -5.94
CA ASP A 25 -22.59 -10.23 -5.41
C ASP A 25 -21.93 -11.52 -5.93
N VAL A 26 -21.66 -11.61 -7.23
CA VAL A 26 -20.98 -12.76 -7.84
C VAL A 26 -19.55 -12.88 -7.33
N THR A 27 -18.80 -11.78 -7.32
CA THR A 27 -17.43 -11.75 -6.78
C THR A 27 -17.40 -12.23 -5.32
N THR A 28 -18.35 -11.74 -4.50
CA THR A 28 -18.47 -12.15 -3.10
C THR A 28 -18.78 -13.63 -2.95
N ALA A 29 -19.71 -14.16 -3.75
CA ALA A 29 -20.05 -15.58 -3.73
C ALA A 29 -18.85 -16.47 -4.09
N ARG A 30 -18.03 -16.05 -5.05
CA ARG A 30 -16.80 -16.77 -5.46
C ARG A 30 -15.70 -16.72 -4.39
N ILE A 31 -15.51 -15.58 -3.72
CA ILE A 31 -14.57 -15.50 -2.60
C ILE A 31 -15.04 -16.39 -1.45
N PHE A 32 -16.34 -16.40 -1.14
CA PHE A 32 -16.90 -17.26 -0.10
C PHE A 32 -16.74 -18.76 -0.43
N GLU A 33 -16.95 -19.15 -1.69
CA GLU A 33 -16.67 -20.51 -2.19
C GLU A 33 -15.18 -20.86 -2.04
N PHE A 34 -14.28 -19.96 -2.45
CA PHE A 34 -12.84 -20.13 -2.30
C PHE A 34 -12.44 -20.38 -0.85
N LEU A 35 -13.00 -19.64 0.11
CA LEU A 35 -12.69 -19.86 1.53
C LEU A 35 -13.03 -21.29 1.96
N GLY A 36 -14.19 -21.82 1.55
CA GLY A 36 -14.55 -23.22 1.81
C GLY A 36 -13.50 -24.20 1.28
N VAL A 37 -13.16 -24.08 -0.01
CA VAL A 37 -12.16 -24.94 -0.67
C VAL A 37 -10.78 -24.80 -0.03
N PHE A 38 -10.36 -23.58 0.31
CA PHE A 38 -9.08 -23.31 0.93
C PHE A 38 -8.97 -23.97 2.31
N PHE A 39 -9.96 -23.79 3.17
CA PHE A 39 -9.92 -24.36 4.52
C PHE A 39 -10.10 -25.88 4.52
N ASP A 40 -10.81 -26.47 3.56
CA ASP A 40 -10.84 -27.92 3.36
C ASP A 40 -9.48 -28.47 2.92
N LYS A 41 -8.77 -27.74 2.05
CA LYS A 41 -7.42 -28.11 1.59
C LYS A 41 -6.36 -27.96 2.69
N TYR A 42 -6.52 -26.97 3.57
CA TYR A 42 -5.56 -26.63 4.63
C TYR A 42 -6.22 -26.71 6.02
N PRO A 43 -6.54 -27.92 6.51
CA PRO A 43 -7.28 -28.11 7.76
C PRO A 43 -6.54 -27.56 9.00
N SER A 44 -5.22 -27.41 8.95
CA SER A 44 -4.42 -26.85 10.05
C SER A 44 -4.67 -25.36 10.35
N TYR A 45 -5.33 -24.65 9.42
CA TYR A 45 -5.74 -23.25 9.61
C TYR A 45 -7.20 -23.11 10.08
N GLN A 46 -7.99 -24.17 10.06
CA GLN A 46 -9.37 -24.14 10.53
C GLN A 46 -9.46 -23.74 11.99
N ARG A 47 -10.58 -23.11 12.37
CA ARG A 47 -10.91 -22.67 13.74
C ARG A 47 -9.95 -21.64 14.34
N ARG A 48 -8.96 -21.15 13.59
CA ARG A 48 -8.15 -20.00 13.98
C ARG A 48 -8.94 -18.71 13.77
N PRO A 49 -8.76 -17.68 14.62
CA PRO A 49 -9.33 -16.35 14.38
C PRO A 49 -9.01 -15.89 12.96
N PHE A 50 -10.05 -15.64 12.17
CA PHE A 50 -9.92 -15.26 10.78
C PHE A 50 -10.17 -13.77 10.62
N TYR A 51 -9.26 -13.09 9.91
CA TYR A 51 -9.36 -11.67 9.59
C TYR A 51 -9.37 -11.48 8.09
N VAL A 52 -10.24 -10.60 7.60
CA VAL A 52 -10.24 -10.17 6.19
C VAL A 52 -9.60 -8.80 6.12
N THR A 53 -8.59 -8.63 5.28
CA THR A 53 -7.92 -7.33 5.11
C THR A 53 -7.80 -6.97 3.64
N GLY A 54 -7.82 -5.68 3.34
CA GLY A 54 -7.69 -5.18 1.97
C GLY A 54 -7.62 -3.67 1.92
N GLU A 55 -7.51 -3.13 0.71
CA GLU A 55 -7.32 -1.71 0.46
C GLU A 55 -8.20 -1.22 -0.70
N SER A 56 -8.49 0.09 -0.74
CA SER A 56 -9.11 0.74 -1.90
C SER A 56 -10.54 0.25 -2.15
N TYR A 57 -10.82 -0.28 -3.35
CA TYR A 57 -12.09 -0.90 -3.72
C TYR A 57 -12.46 -2.11 -2.84
N ASN A 58 -11.56 -2.62 -1.99
CA ASN A 58 -11.94 -3.53 -0.91
C ASN A 58 -12.90 -2.90 0.11
N GLY A 59 -13.09 -1.58 0.12
CA GLY A 59 -14.22 -0.92 0.79
C GLY A 59 -15.59 -1.36 0.27
N PHE A 60 -15.67 -1.97 -0.93
CA PHE A 60 -16.84 -2.71 -1.40
C PHE A 60 -16.72 -4.21 -1.14
N TYR A 61 -15.60 -4.85 -1.53
CA TYR A 61 -15.48 -6.31 -1.43
C TYR A 61 -15.60 -6.84 0.00
N ILE A 62 -14.94 -6.18 0.96
CA ILE A 62 -14.88 -6.67 2.34
C ILE A 62 -16.24 -6.55 3.03
N PRO A 63 -16.97 -5.41 2.98
CA PRO A 63 -18.29 -5.36 3.59
C PRO A 63 -19.28 -6.35 2.98
N TYR A 64 -19.23 -6.60 1.67
CA TYR A 64 -20.08 -7.63 1.05
C TYR A 64 -19.74 -9.04 1.56
N LEU A 65 -18.45 -9.40 1.59
CA LEU A 65 -17.99 -10.70 2.07
C LEU A 65 -18.29 -10.89 3.56
N VAL A 66 -17.94 -9.92 4.39
CA VAL A 66 -18.14 -9.97 5.84
C VAL A 66 -19.63 -10.04 6.17
N HIS A 67 -20.49 -9.29 5.47
CA HIS A 67 -21.94 -9.43 5.60
C HIS A 67 -22.41 -10.85 5.29
N LEU A 68 -21.91 -11.46 4.20
CA LEU A 68 -22.26 -12.85 3.86
C LEU A 68 -21.76 -13.84 4.93
N MET A 69 -20.54 -13.66 5.44
CA MET A 69 -19.97 -14.52 6.49
C MET A 69 -20.72 -14.39 7.82
N VAL A 70 -21.20 -13.21 8.17
CA VAL A 70 -22.02 -12.97 9.38
C VAL A 70 -23.42 -13.60 9.23
N THR A 71 -24.03 -13.48 8.05
CA THR A 71 -25.37 -14.02 7.79
C THR A 71 -25.39 -15.52 7.50
N LYS A 72 -24.26 -16.08 7.06
CA LYS A 72 -24.03 -17.52 6.86
C LYS A 72 -22.75 -17.97 7.58
N PRO A 73 -22.76 -17.99 8.92
CA PRO A 73 -21.58 -18.31 9.71
C PRO A 73 -21.11 -19.74 9.47
N ASN A 74 -19.79 -19.90 9.33
CA ASN A 74 -19.14 -21.20 9.24
C ASN A 74 -18.20 -21.38 10.44
N PRO A 75 -18.46 -22.33 11.37
CA PRO A 75 -17.61 -22.57 12.53
C PRO A 75 -16.16 -22.96 12.20
N ILE A 76 -15.90 -23.43 10.97
CA ILE A 76 -14.56 -23.76 10.47
C ILE A 76 -13.74 -22.49 10.21
N VAL A 77 -14.40 -21.38 9.89
CA VAL A 77 -13.79 -20.08 9.57
C VAL A 77 -14.35 -19.02 10.52
N PRO A 78 -13.92 -19.01 11.80
CA PRO A 78 -14.46 -18.09 12.78
C PRO A 78 -13.96 -16.67 12.48
N LEU A 79 -14.82 -15.87 11.85
CA LEU A 79 -14.54 -14.47 11.55
C LEU A 79 -14.38 -13.68 12.85
N ALA A 80 -13.18 -13.14 13.06
CA ALA A 80 -12.81 -12.36 14.23
C ALA A 80 -12.84 -10.85 13.96
N GLY A 81 -12.63 -10.43 12.71
CA GLY A 81 -12.62 -9.03 12.36
C GLY A 81 -12.21 -8.76 10.93
N PHE A 82 -12.14 -7.48 10.57
CA PHE A 82 -11.61 -7.04 9.28
C PHE A 82 -10.94 -5.68 9.36
N VAL A 83 -10.06 -5.43 8.39
CA VAL A 83 -9.34 -4.17 8.24
C VAL A 83 -9.46 -3.67 6.81
N ILE A 84 -9.76 -2.38 6.61
CA ILE A 84 -9.76 -1.77 5.29
C ILE A 84 -8.89 -0.51 5.30
N GLY A 85 -7.84 -0.51 4.47
CA GLY A 85 -7.02 0.65 4.20
C GLY A 85 -7.60 1.49 3.09
N ASN A 86 -7.59 2.82 3.24
CA ASN A 86 -7.95 3.79 2.20
C ASN A 86 -9.26 3.38 1.51
N ALA A 87 -10.33 3.23 2.32
CA ALA A 87 -11.52 2.50 1.94
C ALA A 87 -12.45 3.31 1.02
N TYR A 88 -12.58 2.90 -0.24
CA TYR A 88 -13.65 3.41 -1.12
C TYR A 88 -14.96 2.68 -0.81
N THR A 89 -15.91 3.39 -0.22
CA THR A 89 -17.10 2.79 0.41
C THR A 89 -18.41 3.29 -0.18
N ASP A 90 -18.45 4.55 -0.60
CA ASP A 90 -19.63 5.18 -1.16
C ASP A 90 -19.23 6.17 -2.26
N ARG A 91 -19.73 5.94 -3.47
CA ARG A 91 -19.29 6.69 -4.66
C ARG A 91 -19.55 8.17 -4.55
N HIS A 92 -20.71 8.55 -4.03
CA HIS A 92 -21.11 9.94 -3.88
C HIS A 92 -20.28 10.62 -2.79
N ILE A 93 -20.22 10.03 -1.59
CA ILE A 93 -19.56 10.64 -0.43
C ILE A 93 -18.04 10.75 -0.65
N ASP A 94 -17.40 9.66 -1.07
CA ASP A 94 -15.95 9.63 -1.30
C ASP A 94 -15.56 10.50 -2.50
N GLY A 95 -16.34 10.45 -3.58
CA GLY A 95 -16.10 11.24 -4.78
C GLY A 95 -16.29 12.75 -4.57
N LYS A 96 -17.23 13.16 -3.72
CA LYS A 96 -17.36 14.56 -3.31
C LYS A 96 -16.18 15.01 -2.44
N ALA A 97 -15.77 14.16 -1.50
CA ALA A 97 -14.65 14.46 -0.60
C ALA A 97 -13.32 14.67 -1.34
N TYR A 98 -13.13 14.07 -2.53
CA TYR A 98 -11.99 14.35 -3.40
C TYR A 98 -11.78 15.85 -3.66
N TYR A 99 -12.86 16.59 -3.99
CA TYR A 99 -12.77 18.01 -4.35
C TYR A 99 -12.43 18.91 -3.15
N ASP A 100 -12.94 18.59 -1.97
CA ASP A 100 -12.54 19.26 -0.73
C ASP A 100 -11.07 18.98 -0.40
N TRP A 101 -10.65 17.73 -0.62
CA TRP A 101 -9.30 17.29 -0.32
C TRP A 101 -8.27 17.99 -1.22
N ILE A 102 -8.46 18.00 -2.55
CA ILE A 102 -7.51 18.63 -3.47
C ILE A 102 -7.41 20.15 -3.25
N TYR A 103 -8.51 20.80 -2.85
CA TYR A 103 -8.48 22.21 -2.45
C TYR A 103 -7.65 22.41 -1.18
N SER A 104 -7.90 21.60 -0.13
CA SER A 104 -7.16 21.71 1.12
C SER A 104 -5.65 21.44 0.99
N HIS A 105 -5.23 20.77 -0.09
CA HIS A 105 -3.83 20.46 -0.39
C HIS A 105 -3.23 21.36 -1.48
N ALA A 106 -3.87 22.51 -1.75
CA ALA A 106 -3.39 23.53 -2.69
C ALA A 106 -3.20 23.03 -4.14
N LEU A 107 -3.95 22.01 -4.56
CA LEU A 107 -3.92 21.49 -5.93
C LEU A 107 -4.88 22.22 -6.87
N ILE A 108 -5.86 22.94 -6.31
CA ILE A 108 -6.75 23.83 -7.07
C ILE A 108 -6.87 25.19 -6.38
N SER A 109 -7.17 26.22 -7.17
CA SER A 109 -7.37 27.58 -6.67
C SER A 109 -8.67 27.73 -5.86
N SER A 110 -8.74 28.79 -5.05
CA SER A 110 -9.95 29.09 -4.27
C SER A 110 -11.15 29.44 -5.16
N GLU A 111 -10.89 30.00 -6.33
CA GLU A 111 -11.83 30.35 -7.37
C GLU A 111 -12.46 29.09 -7.96
N THR A 112 -11.62 28.10 -8.32
CA THR A 112 -12.06 26.81 -8.84
C THR A 112 -12.89 26.06 -7.81
N TYR A 113 -12.41 26.00 -6.56
CA TYR A 113 -13.15 25.33 -5.49
C TYR A 113 -14.52 25.97 -5.23
N ARG A 114 -14.62 27.30 -5.18
CA ARG A 114 -15.91 27.99 -5.06
C ARG A 114 -16.82 27.72 -6.26
N ALA A 115 -16.29 27.73 -7.48
CA ALA A 115 -17.05 27.43 -8.68
C ALA A 115 -17.63 26.00 -8.66
N LEU A 116 -16.86 25.01 -8.16
CA LEU A 116 -17.36 23.65 -7.94
C LEU A 116 -18.53 23.64 -6.95
N LEU A 117 -18.42 24.32 -5.81
CA LEU A 117 -19.49 24.41 -4.82
C LEU A 117 -20.74 25.12 -5.37
N ASP A 118 -20.56 26.23 -6.09
CA ASP A 118 -21.66 27.07 -6.57
C ASP A 118 -22.40 26.46 -7.77
N HIS A 119 -21.68 25.74 -8.65
CA HIS A 119 -22.23 25.26 -9.91
C HIS A 119 -22.50 23.76 -9.96
N CYS A 120 -21.72 22.95 -9.23
CA CYS A 120 -21.93 21.51 -9.11
C CYS A 120 -22.63 21.15 -7.79
N GLY A 121 -22.25 21.82 -6.70
CA GLY A 121 -22.77 21.56 -5.36
C GLY A 121 -22.55 20.12 -4.93
N ASP A 122 -23.58 19.50 -4.35
CA ASP A 122 -23.51 18.14 -3.82
C ASP A 122 -23.28 17.08 -4.92
N GLN A 123 -23.67 17.38 -6.16
CA GLN A 123 -23.61 16.44 -7.28
C GLN A 123 -22.25 16.43 -8.00
N VAL A 124 -21.22 17.06 -7.44
CA VAL A 124 -19.90 17.23 -8.08
C VAL A 124 -19.30 15.91 -8.53
N SER A 125 -19.48 14.82 -7.77
CA SER A 125 -18.97 13.49 -8.13
C SER A 125 -19.72 12.88 -9.32
N GLU A 126 -21.05 12.99 -9.33
CA GLU A 126 -21.89 12.49 -10.41
C GLU A 126 -21.66 13.25 -11.71
N CYS A 127 -21.45 14.57 -11.61
CA CYS A 127 -21.05 15.42 -12.73
C CYS A 127 -19.67 15.02 -13.28
N ALA A 128 -18.68 14.85 -12.40
CA ALA A 128 -17.32 14.49 -12.78
C ALA A 128 -17.22 13.13 -13.47
N SER A 129 -18.04 12.18 -13.04
CA SER A 129 -18.10 10.84 -13.64
C SER A 129 -19.09 10.73 -14.81
N GLU A 130 -19.67 11.86 -15.26
CA GLU A 130 -20.64 11.96 -16.35
C GLU A 130 -21.87 11.05 -16.18
N SER A 131 -22.17 10.65 -14.95
CA SER A 131 -23.33 9.82 -14.63
C SER A 131 -24.65 10.57 -14.70
N ILE A 132 -24.58 11.91 -14.64
CA ILE A 132 -25.71 12.83 -14.83
C ILE A 132 -25.26 13.98 -15.74
N VAL A 133 -26.24 14.67 -16.35
CA VAL A 133 -25.98 15.89 -17.13
C VAL A 133 -25.96 17.10 -16.20
N CYS A 134 -24.82 17.78 -16.11
CA CYS A 134 -24.64 18.98 -15.29
C CYS A 134 -24.59 20.26 -16.11
N SER A 135 -24.66 21.41 -15.43
CA SER A 135 -24.57 22.72 -16.09
C SER A 135 -23.22 22.90 -16.79
N SER A 136 -23.17 23.68 -17.86
CA SER A 136 -21.91 24.02 -18.53
C SER A 136 -20.94 24.75 -17.61
N ALA A 137 -21.45 25.49 -16.61
CA ALA A 137 -20.62 26.15 -15.59
C ALA A 137 -19.96 25.14 -14.64
N CYS A 138 -20.69 24.09 -14.22
CA CYS A 138 -20.11 23.00 -13.44
C CYS A 138 -19.04 22.25 -14.25
N GLN A 139 -19.33 21.93 -15.52
CA GLN A 139 -18.36 21.26 -16.38
C GLN A 139 -17.08 22.10 -16.57
N ALA A 140 -17.22 23.41 -16.72
CA ALA A 140 -16.07 24.32 -16.81
C ALA A 140 -15.23 24.30 -15.52
N ALA A 141 -15.86 24.30 -14.35
CA ALA A 141 -15.17 24.21 -13.06
C ALA A 141 -14.46 22.85 -12.87
N LEU A 142 -15.10 21.75 -13.30
CA LEU A 142 -14.50 20.41 -13.28
C LEU A 142 -13.29 20.32 -14.19
N ASN A 143 -13.36 20.88 -15.41
CA ASN A 143 -12.24 20.91 -16.34
C ASN A 143 -11.08 21.74 -15.78
N GLU A 144 -11.35 22.92 -15.23
CA GLU A 144 -10.32 23.75 -14.59
C GLU A 144 -9.67 23.02 -13.41
N ALA A 145 -10.45 22.32 -12.59
CA ALA A 145 -9.92 21.52 -11.49
C ALA A 145 -9.03 20.37 -11.99
N HIS A 146 -9.47 19.65 -13.03
CA HIS A 146 -8.68 18.59 -13.65
C HIS A 146 -7.36 19.12 -14.21
N ASP A 147 -7.40 20.23 -14.94
CA ASP A 147 -6.23 20.84 -15.59
C ASP A 147 -5.26 21.42 -14.55
N SER A 148 -5.78 22.03 -13.47
CA SER A 148 -4.96 22.54 -12.35
C SER A 148 -4.22 21.43 -11.60
N VAL A 149 -4.89 20.30 -11.38
CA VAL A 149 -4.30 19.17 -10.66
C VAL A 149 -3.21 18.49 -11.49
N ASP A 150 -3.35 18.46 -12.82
CA ASP A 150 -2.47 17.76 -13.76
C ASP A 150 -2.20 16.30 -13.31
N MET A 151 -3.26 15.49 -13.32
CA MET A 151 -3.22 14.08 -12.91
C MET A 151 -2.23 13.22 -13.72
N ALA A 152 -1.75 13.71 -14.87
CA ALA A 152 -0.71 13.04 -15.64
C ALA A 152 0.69 13.27 -15.05
N ALA A 153 0.91 14.39 -14.38
CA ALA A 153 2.17 14.73 -13.71
C ALA A 153 2.13 14.53 -12.19
N MET A 154 0.94 14.45 -11.59
CA MET A 154 0.72 14.31 -10.15
C MET A 154 0.37 12.86 -9.78
N ASN A 155 0.96 12.35 -8.70
CA ASN A 155 0.65 11.01 -8.17
C ASN A 155 -0.52 11.06 -7.18
N GLN A 156 -1.74 10.74 -7.64
CA GLN A 156 -2.95 10.76 -6.81
C GLN A 156 -2.92 9.78 -5.62
N PHE A 157 -2.15 8.69 -5.74
CA PHE A 157 -2.04 7.70 -4.67
C PHE A 157 -1.07 8.16 -3.58
N PHE A 158 -0.20 9.12 -3.84
CA PHE A 158 0.63 9.74 -2.82
C PHE A 158 1.16 11.08 -3.33
N ILE A 159 0.51 12.18 -2.96
CA ILE A 159 0.76 13.49 -3.59
C ILE A 159 2.17 14.06 -3.41
N TYR A 160 2.94 13.53 -2.46
CA TYR A 160 4.32 13.92 -2.22
C TYR A 160 5.35 13.04 -2.95
N SER A 161 4.88 12.06 -3.74
CA SER A 161 5.71 11.17 -4.53
C SER A 161 5.80 11.62 -5.99
N ASP A 162 6.86 11.18 -6.66
CA ASP A 162 7.03 11.37 -8.09
C ASP A 162 6.19 10.34 -8.89
N VAL A 163 5.91 10.65 -10.15
CA VAL A 163 5.27 9.73 -11.10
C VAL A 163 6.28 8.83 -11.82
N CYS A 164 5.81 7.71 -12.35
CA CYS A 164 6.63 6.84 -13.17
C CYS A 164 6.87 7.44 -14.57
N LEU A 165 8.13 7.74 -14.90
CA LEU A 165 8.53 8.27 -16.21
C LEU A 165 9.15 7.23 -17.14
N LEU A 166 9.25 5.96 -16.71
CA LEU A 166 9.77 4.89 -17.56
C LEU A 166 8.80 4.61 -18.71
N LYS A 167 9.33 4.62 -19.94
CA LYS A 167 8.61 4.35 -21.19
C LYS A 167 9.24 3.13 -21.90
N ASN A 168 8.55 2.57 -22.89
CA ASN A 168 9.10 1.67 -23.91
C ASN A 168 10.08 0.58 -23.40
N ARG A 169 9.65 -0.23 -22.42
CA ARG A 169 10.46 -1.33 -21.85
C ARG A 169 11.80 -0.89 -21.22
N GLN A 170 11.98 0.39 -20.90
CA GLN A 170 13.20 0.91 -20.26
C GLN A 170 13.52 0.19 -18.94
N ASN A 171 12.49 -0.26 -18.22
CA ASN A 171 12.61 -1.08 -17.03
C ASN A 171 13.49 -2.34 -17.22
N LYS A 172 13.56 -2.92 -18.43
CA LYS A 172 14.39 -4.11 -18.71
C LYS A 172 15.90 -3.85 -18.60
N PHE A 173 16.32 -2.59 -18.71
CA PHE A 173 17.72 -2.19 -18.57
C PHE A 173 18.13 -1.90 -17.13
N TYR A 174 17.16 -1.86 -16.20
CA TYR A 174 17.45 -1.73 -14.77
C TYR A 174 17.69 -3.12 -14.19
N PRO A 175 18.89 -3.41 -13.65
CA PRO A 175 19.11 -4.66 -12.95
C PRO A 175 18.19 -4.71 -11.73
N TYR A 176 17.36 -5.75 -11.63
CA TYR A 176 16.39 -5.98 -10.54
C TYR A 176 16.97 -5.84 -9.12
N HIS A 177 18.29 -5.98 -8.99
CA HIS A 177 19.05 -5.98 -7.74
C HIS A 177 19.78 -4.65 -7.43
N ARG A 178 19.55 -3.56 -8.19
CA ARG A 178 20.20 -2.25 -7.93
C ARG A 178 19.25 -1.06 -7.81
N ILE A 179 17.99 -1.29 -7.42
CA ILE A 179 17.16 -0.19 -6.94
C ILE A 179 17.59 0.10 -5.51
N ARG A 180 18.62 0.94 -5.34
CA ARG A 180 18.99 1.44 -4.02
C ARG A 180 17.88 2.36 -3.53
N ALA A 181 17.47 2.20 -2.27
CA ALA A 181 16.65 3.19 -1.58
C ALA A 181 17.28 4.58 -1.79
N GLY A 182 16.53 5.48 -2.41
CA GLY A 182 16.96 6.86 -2.53
C GLY A 182 16.80 7.58 -1.20
N TRP A 183 17.20 8.85 -1.15
CA TRP A 183 16.88 9.77 -0.05
C TRP A 183 15.36 9.95 0.20
N ARG A 184 14.52 9.42 -0.71
CA ARG A 184 13.06 9.46 -0.68
C ARG A 184 12.41 8.14 -0.20
N GLY A 185 13.20 7.16 0.24
CA GLY A 185 12.73 5.85 0.71
C GLY A 185 13.00 4.70 -0.27
N THR A 186 12.53 3.51 0.10
CA THR A 186 12.73 2.26 -0.65
C THR A 186 11.79 2.08 -1.83
N ILE A 187 10.64 2.74 -1.84
CA ILE A 187 9.64 2.63 -2.91
C ILE A 187 9.70 3.89 -3.75
N GLY A 188 10.40 3.80 -4.87
CA GLY A 188 10.45 4.86 -5.88
C GLY A 188 9.29 4.79 -6.88
N PRO A 189 9.18 5.80 -7.76
CA PRO A 189 8.28 5.72 -8.90
C PRO A 189 8.56 4.46 -9.72
N CYS A 190 7.51 3.91 -10.36
CA CYS A 190 7.56 2.69 -11.19
C CYS A 190 7.68 1.34 -10.44
N ALA A 191 7.48 1.29 -9.12
CA ALA A 191 7.48 0.02 -8.36
C ALA A 191 6.60 -1.06 -9.02
N ASP A 192 5.39 -0.68 -9.45
CA ASP A 192 4.44 -1.54 -10.15
C ASP A 192 5.00 -2.14 -11.46
N THR A 193 5.75 -1.34 -12.22
CA THR A 193 6.38 -1.80 -13.46
C THR A 193 7.43 -2.87 -13.18
N PHE A 194 8.19 -2.74 -12.09
CA PHE A 194 9.18 -3.73 -11.69
C PHE A 194 8.52 -5.00 -11.17
N THR A 195 7.48 -4.88 -10.32
CA THR A 195 6.69 -6.02 -9.84
C THR A 195 6.09 -6.82 -10.99
N GLN A 196 5.50 -6.12 -11.98
CA GLN A 196 4.95 -6.75 -13.17
C GLN A 196 6.01 -7.49 -13.99
N SER A 197 7.21 -6.93 -14.10
CA SER A 197 8.30 -7.55 -14.83
C SER A 197 8.78 -8.83 -14.15
N TYR A 198 8.84 -8.82 -12.81
CA TYR A 198 9.21 -9.99 -12.00
C TYR A 198 8.17 -11.10 -12.11
N LEU A 199 6.88 -10.79 -11.96
CA LEU A 199 5.79 -11.78 -12.01
C LEU A 199 5.55 -12.37 -13.40
N ARG A 200 6.10 -11.74 -14.46
CA ARG A 200 6.11 -12.26 -15.84
C ARG A 200 7.28 -13.20 -16.13
N LEU A 201 8.24 -13.34 -15.23
CA LEU A 201 9.36 -14.26 -15.45
C LEU A 201 8.85 -15.72 -15.44
N PRO A 202 9.20 -16.54 -16.45
CA PRO A 202 8.82 -17.95 -16.49
C PRO A 202 9.23 -18.71 -15.23
N GLU A 203 10.43 -18.45 -14.72
CA GLU A 203 10.97 -19.11 -13.54
C GLU A 203 10.16 -18.77 -12.29
N VAL A 204 9.69 -17.52 -12.18
CA VAL A 204 8.84 -17.07 -11.08
C VAL A 204 7.49 -17.77 -11.16
N GLN A 205 6.84 -17.79 -12.33
CA GLN A 205 5.54 -18.45 -12.50
C GLN A 205 5.59 -19.95 -12.22
N VAL A 206 6.66 -20.63 -12.65
CA VAL A 206 6.92 -22.04 -12.30
C VAL A 206 7.09 -22.21 -10.79
N ALA A 207 7.86 -21.32 -10.14
CA ALA A 207 8.11 -21.39 -8.70
C ALA A 207 6.85 -21.17 -7.85
N ILE A 208 5.92 -20.32 -8.29
CA ILE A 208 4.61 -20.13 -7.63
C ILE A 208 3.51 -21.05 -8.17
N HIS A 209 3.88 -22.06 -8.95
CA HIS A 209 3.00 -23.12 -9.46
C HIS A 209 1.84 -22.63 -10.34
N VAL A 210 2.04 -21.56 -11.12
CA VAL A 210 1.11 -21.18 -12.19
C VAL A 210 1.10 -22.28 -13.24
N GLN A 211 -0.09 -22.81 -13.54
CA GLN A 211 -0.27 -23.92 -14.47
C GLN A 211 -0.68 -23.41 -15.86
N GLY A 212 -0.24 -24.11 -16.91
CA GLY A 212 -0.62 -23.82 -18.29
C GLY A 212 0.37 -22.90 -19.00
N GLU A 213 -0.15 -22.04 -19.89
CA GLU A 213 0.64 -21.08 -20.64
C GLU A 213 1.14 -19.93 -19.74
N LEU A 214 2.24 -19.29 -20.15
CA LEU A 214 2.77 -18.13 -19.44
C LEU A 214 1.73 -17.01 -19.38
N VAL A 215 1.44 -16.58 -18.15
CA VAL A 215 0.48 -15.50 -17.92
C VAL A 215 1.19 -14.17 -18.10
N GLU A 216 0.70 -13.33 -19.00
CA GLU A 216 1.12 -11.94 -19.10
C GLU A 216 0.51 -11.13 -17.94
N TRP A 217 1.01 -11.39 -16.72
CA TRP A 217 0.48 -10.83 -15.48
C TRP A 217 0.47 -9.29 -15.53
N SER A 218 -0.59 -8.66 -15.06
CA SER A 218 -0.67 -7.21 -14.88
C SER A 218 -1.27 -6.93 -13.50
N GLN A 219 -0.88 -5.79 -12.91
CA GLN A 219 -1.36 -5.38 -11.59
C GLN A 219 -2.88 -5.18 -11.59
N CYS A 220 -3.39 -4.50 -12.61
CA CYS A 220 -4.82 -4.30 -12.82
C CYS A 220 -5.25 -4.96 -14.12
N ALA A 221 -6.45 -5.55 -14.13
CA ALA A 221 -7.05 -6.14 -15.32
C ALA A 221 -8.09 -5.17 -15.91
N GLU A 222 -7.67 -4.34 -16.87
CA GLU A 222 -8.52 -3.32 -17.51
C GLU A 222 -9.81 -3.93 -18.10
N ALA A 223 -9.73 -5.12 -18.68
CA ALA A 223 -10.91 -5.84 -19.19
C ALA A 223 -11.93 -6.15 -18.09
N VAL A 224 -11.49 -6.52 -16.89
CA VAL A 224 -12.37 -6.74 -15.74
C VAL A 224 -12.98 -5.42 -15.29
N GLN A 225 -12.15 -4.38 -15.15
CA GLN A 225 -12.61 -3.05 -14.72
C GLN A 225 -13.70 -2.50 -15.65
N ASN A 226 -13.51 -2.58 -16.96
CA ASN A 226 -14.46 -2.07 -17.95
C ASN A 226 -15.79 -2.85 -17.97
N MET A 227 -15.80 -4.10 -17.51
CA MET A 227 -17.00 -4.94 -17.46
C MET A 227 -17.68 -4.90 -16.08
N TYR A 228 -17.01 -4.37 -15.05
CA TYR A 228 -17.48 -4.48 -13.69
C TYR A 228 -18.70 -3.58 -13.44
N MET A 229 -19.80 -4.19 -13.02
CA MET A 229 -21.01 -3.50 -12.62
C MET A 229 -20.92 -3.12 -11.14
N ASP A 230 -20.48 -1.89 -10.89
CA ASP A 230 -20.28 -1.36 -9.55
C ASP A 230 -21.59 -1.10 -8.80
N SER A 231 -21.58 -1.43 -7.50
CA SER A 231 -22.59 -0.94 -6.57
C SER A 231 -22.35 0.54 -6.24
N GLN A 232 -23.40 1.29 -5.94
CA GLN A 232 -23.26 2.70 -5.55
C GLN A 232 -22.66 2.86 -4.15
N SER A 233 -22.98 1.95 -3.23
CA SER A 233 -22.57 2.05 -1.83
C SER A 233 -22.45 0.68 -1.16
N ALA A 234 -21.45 0.52 -0.29
CA ALA A 234 -21.31 -0.61 0.62
C ALA A 234 -21.92 -0.35 2.01
N LEU A 235 -22.33 0.90 2.29
CA LEU A 235 -22.90 1.30 3.59
C LEU A 235 -24.06 0.43 4.09
N PRO A 236 -25.00 -0.05 3.23
CA PRO A 236 -26.10 -0.89 3.68
C PRO A 236 -25.67 -2.21 4.34
N LYS A 237 -24.42 -2.65 4.14
CA LYS A 237 -23.89 -3.88 4.76
C LYS A 237 -23.49 -3.66 6.23
N TYR A 238 -23.01 -2.47 6.57
CA TYR A 238 -22.42 -2.18 7.89
C TYR A 238 -23.37 -2.38 9.08
N PRO A 239 -24.68 -2.06 9.05
CA PRO A 239 -25.55 -2.28 10.22
C PRO A 239 -25.56 -3.72 10.73
N ILE A 240 -25.55 -4.71 9.83
CA ILE A 240 -25.49 -6.14 10.21
C ILE A 240 -24.09 -6.48 10.72
N ILE A 241 -23.06 -5.99 10.05
CA ILE A 241 -21.65 -6.23 10.40
C ILE A 241 -21.32 -5.71 11.80
N LEU A 242 -21.70 -4.47 12.11
CA LEU A 242 -21.39 -3.82 13.39
C LEU A 242 -22.17 -4.43 14.57
N ASN A 243 -23.28 -5.12 14.31
CA ASN A 243 -24.01 -5.88 15.32
C ASN A 243 -23.43 -7.28 15.58
N ALA A 244 -22.45 -7.73 14.80
CA ALA A 244 -21.87 -9.08 14.91
C ALA A 244 -20.67 -9.19 15.87
N SER A 245 -20.39 -8.15 16.67
CA SER A 245 -19.29 -8.12 17.65
C SER A 245 -17.90 -8.44 17.06
N LEU A 246 -17.64 -7.97 15.85
CA LEU A 246 -16.35 -8.11 15.17
C LEU A 246 -15.35 -7.02 15.60
N LYS A 247 -14.05 -7.32 15.54
CA LYS A 247 -13.02 -6.27 15.55
C LYS A 247 -12.98 -5.59 14.19
N VAL A 248 -13.13 -4.27 14.14
CA VAL A 248 -13.14 -3.52 12.88
C VAL A 248 -12.16 -2.34 12.96
N LEU A 249 -11.27 -2.26 11.98
CA LEU A 249 -10.37 -1.13 11.78
C LEU A 249 -10.50 -0.61 10.36
N ILE A 250 -10.79 0.69 10.24
CA ILE A 250 -10.65 1.42 8.99
C ILE A 250 -9.44 2.33 9.16
N TYR A 251 -8.59 2.43 8.15
CA TYR A 251 -7.48 3.37 8.22
C TYR A 251 -7.26 4.08 6.89
N SER A 252 -6.70 5.28 6.91
CA SER A 252 -6.36 6.03 5.70
C SER A 252 -4.99 6.70 5.81
N GLY A 253 -4.17 6.58 4.78
CA GLY A 253 -3.04 7.49 4.59
C GLY A 253 -3.54 8.92 4.38
N ASP A 254 -2.94 9.90 5.07
CA ASP A 254 -3.39 11.30 5.02
C ASP A 254 -3.00 12.04 3.72
N ALA A 255 -2.11 11.47 2.92
CA ALA A 255 -1.61 12.02 1.66
C ALA A 255 -2.13 11.28 0.40
N ASP A 256 -3.14 10.43 0.56
CA ASP A 256 -3.90 9.83 -0.55
C ASP A 256 -5.02 10.78 -0.99
N SER A 257 -5.03 11.21 -2.25
CA SER A 257 -6.11 12.04 -2.77
C SER A 257 -7.29 11.20 -3.22
N ASN A 258 -7.03 10.00 -3.77
CA ASN A 258 -8.01 9.16 -4.45
C ASN A 258 -9.08 8.62 -3.49
N THR A 259 -8.67 8.07 -2.34
CA THR A 259 -9.58 7.56 -1.29
C THR A 259 -9.21 8.17 0.06
N ASN A 260 -9.38 9.48 0.13
CA ASN A 260 -8.88 10.28 1.22
C ASN A 260 -9.67 10.11 2.53
N PHE A 261 -9.04 10.50 3.64
CA PHE A 261 -9.60 10.38 4.99
C PHE A 261 -10.91 11.18 5.20
N ILE A 262 -11.13 12.28 4.46
CA ILE A 262 -12.34 13.12 4.59
C ILE A 262 -13.57 12.32 4.15
N GLY A 263 -13.49 11.59 3.03
CA GLY A 263 -14.55 10.69 2.57
C GLY A 263 -14.87 9.63 3.63
N THR A 264 -13.82 9.06 4.21
CA THR A 264 -13.94 8.08 5.30
C THR A 264 -14.67 8.62 6.53
N GLU A 265 -14.26 9.79 7.04
CA GLU A 265 -14.94 10.41 8.17
C GLU A 265 -16.40 10.75 7.86
N ARG A 266 -16.70 11.24 6.65
CA ARG A 266 -18.06 11.60 6.24
C ARG A 266 -18.99 10.40 6.20
N TRP A 267 -18.59 9.29 5.59
CA TRP A 267 -19.45 8.11 5.54
C TRP A 267 -19.55 7.42 6.91
N LEU A 268 -18.56 7.56 7.79
CA LEU A 268 -18.67 7.11 9.18
C LEU A 268 -19.64 7.97 10.00
N THR A 269 -19.71 9.26 9.71
CA THR A 269 -20.38 10.27 10.56
C THR A 269 -21.50 11.02 9.84
N THR A 270 -21.22 12.16 9.23
CA THR A 270 -22.20 13.17 8.83
C THR A 270 -23.12 12.73 7.70
N GLU A 271 -22.64 11.86 6.81
CA GLU A 271 -23.31 11.55 5.54
C GLU A 271 -23.72 10.08 5.39
N GLY A 272 -23.07 9.16 6.12
CA GLY A 272 -23.38 7.72 6.05
C GLY A 272 -23.97 7.15 7.35
N LEU A 273 -23.16 6.36 8.06
CA LEU A 273 -23.58 5.51 9.18
C LEU A 273 -23.96 6.26 10.46
N LYS A 274 -23.55 7.52 10.61
CA LYS A 274 -23.83 8.35 11.80
C LYS A 274 -23.43 7.66 13.09
N LEU A 275 -22.24 7.04 13.10
CA LEU A 275 -21.76 6.30 14.25
C LEU A 275 -21.47 7.23 15.43
N GLY A 276 -21.87 6.80 16.62
CA GLY A 276 -21.55 7.52 17.85
C GLY A 276 -20.07 7.37 18.21
N VAL A 277 -19.41 8.49 18.50
CA VAL A 277 -18.03 8.53 19.00
C VAL A 277 -17.97 7.91 20.40
N THR A 278 -17.07 6.96 20.61
CA THR A 278 -16.79 6.32 21.90
C THR A 278 -15.46 6.81 22.49
N THR A 279 -14.51 7.19 21.64
CA THR A 279 -13.21 7.75 22.06
C THR A 279 -12.92 8.96 21.18
N PRO A 280 -12.71 10.16 21.76
CA PRO A 280 -12.44 11.37 21.00
C PRO A 280 -11.22 11.25 20.08
N TRP A 281 -11.17 12.11 19.06
CA TRP A 281 -10.03 12.19 18.15
C TRP A 281 -8.74 12.50 18.91
N GLN A 282 -7.74 11.65 18.76
CA GLN A 282 -6.48 11.78 19.51
C GLN A 282 -5.30 11.33 18.67
N SER A 283 -4.11 11.83 19.00
CA SER A 283 -2.87 11.39 18.38
C SER A 283 -2.50 9.97 18.81
N TRP A 284 -1.85 9.23 17.93
CA TRP A 284 -1.19 7.97 18.27
C TRP A 284 0.26 7.98 17.78
N PHE A 285 1.10 7.24 18.49
CA PHE A 285 2.54 7.21 18.27
C PHE A 285 2.98 5.83 17.86
N GLY A 286 3.93 5.78 16.92
CA GLY A 286 4.56 4.55 16.49
C GLY A 286 5.52 3.97 17.53
N PRO A 287 6.07 2.77 17.26
CA PRO A 287 7.10 2.16 18.10
C PRO A 287 8.41 2.98 18.11
N ASP A 288 8.61 3.84 17.11
CA ASP A 288 9.68 4.83 17.01
C ASP A 288 9.44 6.09 17.87
N LYS A 289 8.35 6.13 18.64
CA LYS A 289 7.91 7.27 19.48
C LYS A 289 7.64 8.54 18.68
N GLN A 290 7.46 8.43 17.36
CA GLN A 290 7.07 9.54 16.51
C GLN A 290 5.56 9.56 16.34
N LEU A 291 5.01 10.76 16.10
CA LEU A 291 3.60 10.92 15.75
C LEU A 291 3.32 10.13 14.48
N ALA A 292 2.51 9.09 14.59
CA ALA A 292 2.18 8.20 13.49
C ALA A 292 0.86 8.57 12.83
N GLY A 293 -0.01 9.32 13.51
CA GLY A 293 -1.24 9.88 12.96
C GLY A 293 -2.25 10.15 14.07
N TYR A 294 -3.54 10.01 13.74
CA TYR A 294 -4.64 10.22 14.68
C TYR A 294 -5.64 9.07 14.62
N THR A 295 -6.40 8.87 15.70
CA THR A 295 -7.39 7.80 15.79
C THR A 295 -8.63 8.28 16.53
N GLN A 296 -9.79 7.73 16.15
CA GLN A 296 -11.07 7.95 16.80
C GLN A 296 -11.82 6.62 16.90
N GLY A 297 -12.36 6.39 18.10
CA GLY A 297 -13.20 5.23 18.36
C GLY A 297 -14.65 5.55 18.07
N TYR A 298 -15.33 4.67 17.34
CA TYR A 298 -16.77 4.69 17.15
C TYR A 298 -17.40 3.42 17.73
N ARG A 299 -18.73 3.42 17.88
CA ARG A 299 -19.46 2.21 18.25
C ARG A 299 -19.27 1.10 17.20
N GLY A 300 -18.44 0.12 17.53
CA GLY A 300 -18.22 -1.10 16.74
C GLY A 300 -17.02 -1.05 15.78
N LEU A 301 -16.30 0.08 15.67
CA LEU A 301 -15.09 0.18 14.84
C LEU A 301 -14.17 1.32 15.29
N ASN A 302 -12.88 1.21 14.95
CA ASN A 302 -11.92 2.31 15.06
C ASN A 302 -11.55 2.86 13.68
N PHE A 303 -11.37 4.17 13.59
CA PHE A 303 -10.79 4.83 12.42
C PHE A 303 -9.44 5.43 12.77
N THR A 304 -8.44 5.24 11.91
CA THR A 304 -7.07 5.70 12.14
C THR A 304 -6.46 6.32 10.89
N THR A 305 -5.88 7.52 10.99
CA THR A 305 -5.04 8.08 9.94
C THR A 305 -3.58 7.71 10.15
N ILE A 306 -2.83 7.57 9.04
CA ILE A 306 -1.39 7.35 9.04
C ILE A 306 -0.70 8.54 8.39
N LYS A 307 0.04 9.28 9.20
CA LYS A 307 0.69 10.53 8.83
C LYS A 307 1.83 10.31 7.85
N GLY A 308 1.76 11.00 6.71
CA GLY A 308 2.73 10.94 5.62
C GLY A 308 2.64 9.64 4.81
N ALA A 309 1.50 8.96 4.83
CA ALA A 309 1.24 7.79 3.98
C ALA A 309 0.26 8.16 2.86
N GLY A 310 0.49 7.58 1.68
CA GLY A 310 -0.48 7.59 0.58
C GLY A 310 -1.46 6.42 0.67
N HIS A 311 -1.98 6.02 -0.48
CA HIS A 311 -2.98 4.96 -0.68
C HIS A 311 -2.49 3.61 -0.16
N MET A 312 -1.29 3.21 -0.57
CA MET A 312 -0.62 1.99 -0.10
C MET A 312 0.13 2.25 1.21
N VAL A 313 -0.59 2.38 2.31
CA VAL A 313 -0.01 2.70 3.63
C VAL A 313 1.13 1.73 4.02
N PRO A 314 1.00 0.39 3.90
CA PRO A 314 2.07 -0.52 4.26
C PRO A 314 3.34 -0.35 3.42
N ALA A 315 3.19 0.15 2.19
CA ALA A 315 4.31 0.41 1.29
C ALA A 315 5.09 1.67 1.72
N ILE A 316 4.38 2.74 2.08
CA ILE A 316 4.98 4.05 2.38
C ILE A 316 5.44 4.16 3.84
N ARG A 317 4.69 3.57 4.78
CA ARG A 317 4.97 3.62 6.23
C ARG A 317 4.95 2.22 6.85
N PRO A 318 5.84 1.30 6.42
CA PRO A 318 5.80 -0.11 6.81
C PRO A 318 5.92 -0.35 8.33
N LEU A 319 6.75 0.43 9.02
CA LEU A 319 6.89 0.35 10.48
C LEU A 319 5.57 0.67 11.20
N HIS A 320 4.94 1.80 10.85
CA HIS A 320 3.68 2.24 11.45
C HIS A 320 2.51 1.34 11.07
N ALA A 321 2.48 0.86 9.82
CA ALA A 321 1.44 -0.05 9.33
C ALA A 321 1.51 -1.42 10.03
N LEU A 322 2.69 -2.03 10.13
CA LEU A 322 2.85 -3.31 10.80
C LEU A 322 2.52 -3.20 12.28
N TYR A 323 3.00 -2.15 12.94
CA TYR A 323 2.64 -1.87 14.34
C TYR A 323 1.13 -1.79 14.52
N MET A 324 0.44 -0.96 13.72
CA MET A 324 -1.02 -0.81 13.78
C MET A 324 -1.76 -2.15 13.62
N ILE A 325 -1.36 -2.98 12.65
CA ILE A 325 -1.99 -4.28 12.39
C ILE A 325 -1.73 -5.28 13.53
N GLU A 326 -0.49 -5.35 14.04
CA GLU A 326 -0.15 -6.20 15.19
C GLU A 326 -1.01 -5.83 16.41
N CYS A 327 -1.20 -4.54 16.69
CA CYS A 327 -1.99 -4.09 17.84
C CYS A 327 -3.48 -4.34 17.63
N PHE A 328 -3.98 -4.21 16.40
CA PHE A 328 -5.34 -4.59 16.07
C PHE A 328 -5.61 -6.09 16.32
N ILE A 329 -4.71 -6.96 15.84
CA ILE A 329 -4.87 -8.42 15.96
C ILE A 329 -4.71 -8.85 17.43
N HIS A 330 -3.60 -8.47 18.06
CA HIS A 330 -3.19 -8.99 19.37
C HIS A 330 -3.63 -8.14 20.57
N GLY A 331 -4.07 -6.90 20.34
CA GLY A 331 -4.43 -5.93 21.37
C GLY A 331 -3.26 -5.02 21.77
N ASP A 332 -3.58 -3.81 22.21
CA ASP A 332 -2.59 -2.76 22.50
C ASP A 332 -1.58 -3.16 23.60
N ASP A 333 -2.00 -3.93 24.61
CA ASP A 333 -1.15 -4.42 25.70
C ASP A 333 -0.06 -5.41 25.21
N ALA A 334 -0.31 -6.07 24.08
CA ALA A 334 0.65 -6.95 23.44
C ALA A 334 1.70 -6.16 22.64
N CYS A 335 1.35 -4.97 22.17
CA CYS A 335 2.21 -4.11 21.35
C CYS A 335 3.04 -3.11 22.14
N ASN A 336 2.40 -2.38 23.06
CA ASN A 336 2.99 -1.18 23.66
C ASN A 336 4.26 -1.54 24.45
N GLY A 337 5.41 -1.03 23.98
CA GLY A 337 6.72 -1.28 24.59
C GLY A 337 7.28 -2.69 24.39
N LYS A 338 6.62 -3.54 23.61
CA LYS A 338 7.02 -4.94 23.33
C LYS A 338 7.18 -5.24 21.84
N PHE A 339 6.64 -4.39 20.97
CA PHE A 339 6.79 -4.55 19.53
C PHE A 339 8.26 -4.40 19.12
N ASP A 340 8.76 -5.40 18.41
CA ASP A 340 10.03 -5.36 17.71
C ASP A 340 9.75 -5.54 16.22
N TYR A 341 10.29 -4.64 15.39
CA TYR A 341 10.09 -4.76 13.95
C TYR A 341 10.91 -5.95 13.46
N PRO A 342 10.28 -6.99 12.87
CA PRO A 342 11.00 -8.19 12.47
C PRO A 342 12.02 -7.82 11.39
N LYS A 343 13.30 -8.03 11.71
CA LYS A 343 14.40 -7.87 10.74
C LYS A 343 14.63 -9.19 10.03
N ASP A 344 14.34 -9.24 8.74
CA ASP A 344 14.69 -10.38 7.89
C ASP A 344 16.17 -10.27 7.45
N ASN A 345 16.88 -11.40 7.40
CA ASN A 345 18.23 -11.46 6.85
C ASN A 345 18.27 -11.16 5.34
N LEU A 346 17.11 -11.02 4.68
CA LEU A 346 16.95 -10.55 3.31
C LEU A 346 16.54 -9.07 3.19
N GLU A 347 16.35 -8.31 4.28
CA GLU A 347 16.00 -6.87 4.14
C GLU A 347 17.13 -6.04 3.49
N TYR A 348 18.38 -6.54 3.47
CA TYR A 348 19.43 -5.93 2.64
C TYR A 348 19.10 -5.96 1.14
N VAL A 349 18.29 -6.92 0.69
CA VAL A 349 17.84 -7.07 -0.71
C VAL A 349 16.79 -6.01 -1.05
N SER A 350 15.99 -5.58 -0.07
CA SER A 350 15.06 -4.45 -0.20
C SER A 350 15.71 -3.09 0.06
N GLY A 351 16.99 -3.07 0.43
CA GLY A 351 17.74 -1.84 0.76
C GLY A 351 17.40 -1.25 2.13
N VAL A 352 16.64 -1.96 2.97
CA VAL A 352 16.40 -1.61 4.38
C VAL A 352 17.27 -2.49 5.25
N GLY A 353 18.50 -2.08 5.46
CA GLY A 353 19.39 -2.76 6.38
C GLY A 353 20.65 -1.95 6.48
N ASP A 354 21.20 -1.85 7.68
CA ASP A 354 22.58 -1.39 7.83
C ASP A 354 23.40 -2.19 6.83
N PHE A 355 24.03 -1.51 5.86
CA PHE A 355 25.05 -2.11 5.02
C PHE A 355 25.88 -2.95 5.96
N VAL A 356 25.92 -4.27 5.71
CA VAL A 356 26.71 -5.27 6.43
C VAL A 356 27.75 -4.52 7.22
N THR A 357 27.55 -4.41 8.54
CA THR A 357 28.60 -3.90 9.42
C THR A 357 29.79 -4.73 9.02
N THR A 358 30.69 -4.13 8.23
CA THR A 358 31.90 -4.80 7.79
C THR A 358 32.50 -5.19 9.10
N ALA A 359 32.51 -6.50 9.40
CA ALA A 359 32.98 -7.00 10.68
C ALA A 359 34.25 -6.23 10.97
N ALA A 360 34.25 -5.45 12.05
CA ALA A 360 35.32 -4.49 12.30
C ALA A 360 36.62 -5.29 12.20
N ILE A 361 37.42 -5.00 11.17
CA ILE A 361 38.64 -5.75 10.88
C ILE A 361 39.42 -5.73 12.17
N THR A 362 39.61 -6.92 12.75
CA THR A 362 40.28 -7.02 14.04
C THR A 362 41.68 -6.42 13.90
N THR A 363 42.25 -5.89 14.98
CA THR A 363 43.61 -5.36 14.96
C THR A 363 44.61 -6.36 14.38
N GLY A 364 44.37 -7.67 14.57
CA GLY A 364 45.16 -8.75 13.97
C GLY A 364 45.03 -8.85 12.45
N GLU A 365 43.82 -8.74 11.90
CA GLU A 365 43.58 -8.77 10.45
C GLU A 365 44.12 -7.51 9.76
N TRP A 366 44.01 -6.34 10.41
CA TRP A 366 44.61 -5.09 9.94
C TRP A 366 46.14 -5.18 9.87
N LEU A 367 46.76 -5.73 10.92
CA LEU A 367 48.21 -5.94 10.95
C LEU A 367 48.66 -6.93 9.87
N ALA A 368 47.92 -8.02 9.65
CA ALA A 368 48.23 -9.00 8.61
C ALA A 368 48.17 -8.39 7.19
N LEU A 369 47.27 -7.44 6.94
CA LEU A 369 47.14 -6.76 5.65
C LEU A 369 48.21 -5.67 5.44
N VAL A 370 48.61 -4.96 6.50
CA VAL A 370 49.50 -3.79 6.37
C VAL A 370 50.98 -4.12 6.55
N LEU A 371 51.34 -5.08 7.40
CA LEU A 371 52.75 -5.43 7.63
C LEU A 371 53.50 -5.77 6.33
N PRO A 372 52.94 -6.57 5.39
CA PRO A 372 53.64 -6.90 4.15
C PRO A 372 53.97 -5.66 3.32
N PHE A 373 53.08 -4.68 3.27
CA PHE A 373 53.29 -3.42 2.55
C PHE A 373 54.32 -2.52 3.23
N VAL A 374 54.29 -2.43 4.56
CA VAL A 374 55.28 -1.66 5.33
C VAL A 374 56.66 -2.29 5.19
N VAL A 375 56.77 -3.62 5.26
CA VAL A 375 58.03 -4.34 5.04
C VAL A 375 58.52 -4.15 3.61
N ALA A 376 57.65 -4.24 2.61
CA ALA A 376 58.03 -3.97 1.22
C ALA A 376 58.53 -2.54 1.01
N LEU A 377 57.87 -1.53 1.61
CA LEU A 377 58.31 -0.14 1.55
C LEU A 377 59.65 0.07 2.25
N LEU A 378 59.87 -0.57 3.40
CA LEU A 378 61.15 -0.51 4.11
C LEU A 378 62.27 -1.21 3.33
N VAL A 379 61.99 -2.31 2.65
CA VAL A 379 62.96 -3.00 1.78
C VAL A 379 63.29 -2.15 0.55
N ILE A 380 62.29 -1.50 -0.05
CA ILE A 380 62.50 -0.61 -1.20
C ILE A 380 63.29 0.63 -0.79
N SER A 381 62.99 1.24 0.36
CA SER A 381 63.70 2.43 0.84
C SER A 381 65.14 2.11 1.27
N SER A 382 65.36 0.97 1.92
CA SER A 382 66.72 0.51 2.26
C SER A 382 67.51 0.10 1.02
N TYR A 383 66.89 -0.54 0.03
CA TYR A 383 67.53 -0.80 -1.26
C TYR A 383 67.91 0.49 -2.00
N ALA A 384 67.03 1.50 -2.01
CA ALA A 384 67.32 2.81 -2.60
C ALA A 384 68.48 3.51 -1.88
N TRP A 385 68.49 3.46 -0.54
CA TRP A 385 69.57 4.04 0.28
C TRP A 385 70.93 3.37 0.03
N PHE A 386 70.98 2.03 0.01
CA PHE A 386 72.21 1.28 -0.32
C PHE A 386 72.70 1.53 -1.76
N LYS A 387 71.78 1.76 -2.71
CA LYS A 387 72.14 2.09 -4.09
C LYS A 387 72.79 3.47 -4.21
N ASP A 388 72.33 4.45 -3.41
CA ASP A 388 72.92 5.79 -3.39
C ASP A 388 74.28 5.83 -2.67
N ASP A 389 74.47 5.02 -1.61
CA ASP A 389 75.78 4.89 -0.93
C ASP A 389 76.83 4.17 -1.81
N LEU A 390 76.42 3.17 -2.61
CA LEU A 390 77.33 2.53 -3.58
C LEU A 390 77.71 3.46 -4.75
N CYS A 391 76.90 4.48 -5.05
CA CYS A 391 77.24 5.53 -6.02
C CYS A 391 78.24 6.56 -5.46
N PHE A 392 78.30 6.74 -4.13
CA PHE A 392 79.26 7.66 -3.50
C PHE A 392 80.69 7.10 -3.45
N PHE A 393 80.87 5.77 -3.40
CA PHE A 393 82.21 5.14 -3.42
C PHE A 393 82.83 5.00 -4.82
N ASN A 394 82.09 5.27 -5.89
CA ASN A 394 82.59 5.23 -7.28
C ASN A 394 82.91 6.62 -7.88
N LYS A 395 82.95 7.66 -7.04
CA LYS A 395 83.47 8.99 -7.38
C LYS A 395 84.57 9.41 -6.38
N ALA A 396 85.65 8.64 -6.36
CA ALA A 396 86.96 9.08 -5.88
C ALA A 396 87.94 9.08 -7.06
#